data_AF-A0A7X7AC78-F1
#
_entry.id   AF-A0A7X7AC78-F1
#
_cell.length_a   1.000
_cell.length_b   1.000
_cell.length_c   1.000
_cell.angle_alpha   90.00
_cell.angle_beta   90.00
_cell.angle_gamma   90.00
#
_symmetry.space_group_name_H-M   'P 1'
#
loop_
_entity.id
_entity.type
_entity.pdbx_description
1 polymer ?
#
loop_
_entity_poly.entity_id
_entity_poly.type
_entity_poly.pdbx_seq_one_letter_code
_entity_poly.pdbx_strand_id
1 'polypeptide(L)'
;METNKTGSKKFVSKWGFILACVGSAVGMANVWGFPYKLGSNGGGAFLIAYLIFIWLFSYVGLAAEYAIGRRSKTGTVGSYENAW
;
A
#
# COMPACT_ATOMS: atom_id res chain seq x y z
N MET A 1 -9.25 -18.43 -34.73
CA MET A 1 -10.20 -17.69 -33.89
C MET A 1 -9.93 -18.12 -32.45
N GLU A 2 -8.95 -17.51 -31.79
CA GLU A 2 -8.58 -17.86 -30.42
C GLU A 2 -9.42 -17.06 -29.43
N THR A 3 -10.27 -17.77 -28.69
CA THR A 3 -11.12 -17.18 -27.65
C THR A 3 -10.21 -16.91 -26.44
N ASN A 4 -9.74 -15.68 -26.29
CA ASN A 4 -8.94 -15.29 -25.13
C ASN A 4 -9.85 -15.20 -23.89
N LYS A 5 -10.03 -16.32 -23.18
CA LYS A 5 -10.66 -16.31 -21.85
C LYS A 5 -9.69 -15.66 -20.87
N THR A 6 -9.72 -14.34 -20.79
CA THR A 6 -9.17 -13.61 -19.64
C THR A 6 -10.07 -13.90 -18.44
N GLY A 7 -9.83 -15.04 -17.80
CA GLY A 7 -10.42 -15.36 -16.51
C GLY A 7 -9.91 -14.35 -15.49
N SER A 8 -10.80 -13.51 -14.95
CA SER A 8 -10.50 -12.64 -13.81
C SER A 8 -9.93 -13.50 -12.67
N LYS A 9 -8.61 -13.48 -12.49
CA LYS A 9 -7.91 -14.16 -11.37
C LYS A 9 -8.30 -13.46 -10.07
N LYS A 10 -9.40 -13.88 -9.46
CA LYS A 10 -9.79 -13.45 -8.11
C LYS A 10 -8.93 -14.22 -7.11
N PHE A 11 -8.45 -13.52 -6.07
CA PHE A 11 -7.76 -14.17 -4.97
C PHE A 11 -8.67 -15.21 -4.32
N VAL A 12 -8.14 -16.42 -4.12
CA VAL A 12 -8.88 -17.59 -3.60
C VAL A 12 -9.38 -17.36 -2.17
N SER A 13 -8.70 -16.51 -1.39
CA SER A 13 -9.05 -16.21 -0.01
C SER A 13 -8.72 -14.77 0.38
N LYS A 14 -9.54 -14.18 1.26
CA LYS A 14 -9.30 -12.86 1.86
C LYS A 14 -7.94 -12.81 2.56
N TRP A 15 -7.54 -13.90 3.21
CA TRP A 15 -6.24 -14.02 3.85
C TRP A 15 -5.09 -13.98 2.84
N GLY A 16 -5.24 -14.67 1.70
CA GLY A 16 -4.24 -14.65 0.63
C GLY A 16 -4.09 -13.25 0.01
N PHE A 17 -5.20 -12.51 -0.11
CA PHE A 17 -5.17 -11.12 -0.56
C PHE A 17 -4.45 -10.21 0.45
N ILE A 18 -4.79 -10.30 1.73
CA ILE A 18 -4.16 -9.50 2.79
C ILE A 18 -2.65 -9.78 2.85
N LEU A 19 -2.24 -11.05 2.80
CA LEU A 19 -0.82 -11.43 2.80
C LEU A 19 -0.06 -10.88 1.59
N ALA A 20 -0.65 -10.95 0.39
CA ALA A 20 -0.04 -10.38 -0.81
C ALA A 20 0.12 -8.86 -0.72
N CYS A 21 -0.89 -8.16 -0.21
CA CYS A 21 -0.83 -6.71 0.02
C CYS A 21 0.22 -6.33 1.07
N VAL A 22 0.27 -7.05 2.19
CA VAL A 22 1.24 -6.82 3.27
C VAL A 22 2.67 -7.05 2.76
N GLY A 23 2.89 -8.11 1.98
CA GLY A 23 4.20 -8.37 1.37
C GLY A 23 4.68 -7.26 0.43
N SER A 24 3.76 -6.59 -0.27
CA SER A 24 4.10 -5.43 -1.11
C SER A 24 4.32 -4.15 -0.29
N ALA A 25 3.63 -3.99 0.84
CA ALA A 25 3.74 -2.80 1.68
C ALA A 25 5.02 -2.80 2.53
N VAL A 26 5.49 -3.98 2.96
CA VAL A 26 6.69 -4.14 3.79
C VAL A 26 7.93 -4.28 2.89
N GLY A 27 8.52 -3.16 2.48
CA GLY A 27 9.74 -3.11 1.68
C GLY A 27 11.04 -3.05 2.49
N MET A 28 12.16 -3.48 1.88
CA MET A 28 13.51 -3.46 2.47
C MET A 28 13.92 -2.09 3.05
N ALA A 29 13.40 -1.01 2.49
CA ALA A 29 13.59 0.36 2.99
C ALA A 29 13.18 0.54 4.47
N ASN A 30 12.13 -0.14 4.93
CA ASN A 30 11.64 -0.04 6.31
C ASN A 30 12.49 -0.84 7.31
N VAL A 31 13.30 -1.79 6.82
CA VAL A 31 14.14 -2.67 7.66
C VAL A 31 15.56 -2.11 7.79
N TRP A 32 16.11 -1.49 6.75
CA TRP A 32 17.51 -1.01 6.76
C TRP A 32 17.65 0.52 6.89
N GLY A 33 16.75 1.30 6.29
CA GLY A 33 16.80 2.77 6.37
C GLY A 33 16.32 3.32 7.72
N PHE A 34 15.40 2.60 8.36
CA PHE A 34 14.85 2.93 9.67
C PHE A 34 15.87 2.86 10.82
N PRO A 35 16.65 1.78 11.01
CA PRO A 35 17.64 1.72 12.09
C PRO A 35 18.74 2.78 11.92
N TYR A 36 19.10 3.13 10.68
CA TYR A 36 20.08 4.18 10.41
C TYR A 36 19.56 5.58 10.82
N LYS A 37 18.31 5.92 10.46
CA LYS A 37 17.68 7.19 10.88
C LYS A 37 17.43 7.24 12.39
N LEU A 38 17.06 6.11 13.00
CA LEU A 38 16.88 5.98 14.44
C LEU A 38 18.19 6.25 15.19
N GLY A 39 19.32 5.70 14.73
CA GLY A 39 20.63 5.89 15.35
C GLY A 39 21.15 7.33 15.28
N SER A 40 20.93 8.04 14.17
CA SER A 40 21.50 9.38 13.95
C SER A 40 20.64 10.52 14.54
N ASN A 41 19.32 10.35 14.66
CA ASN A 41 18.38 11.42 15.01
C ASN A 41 17.85 11.38 16.47
N GLY A 42 18.58 10.74 17.40
CA GLY A 42 18.20 10.75 18.81
C GLY A 42 17.39 9.53 19.28
N GLY A 43 17.53 8.38 18.62
CA GLY A 43 17.10 7.09 19.13
C GLY A 43 15.58 6.96 19.31
N GLY A 44 15.15 6.73 20.56
CA GLY A 44 13.76 6.41 20.91
C GLY A 44 12.77 7.56 20.78
N ALA A 45 13.20 8.83 20.88
CA ALA A 45 12.29 9.97 20.69
C ALA A 45 11.88 10.10 19.21
N PHE A 46 12.81 9.86 18.29
CA PHE A 46 12.56 9.84 16.85
C PHE A 46 11.64 8.68 16.45
N LEU A 47 11.74 7.54 17.14
CA LEU A 47 10.86 6.39 16.94
C LEU A 47 9.38 6.75 17.15
N ILE A 48 9.07 7.45 18.25
CA ILE A 48 7.71 7.83 18.61
C ILE A 48 7.15 8.80 17.58
N ALA A 49 7.92 9.83 17.20
CA ALA A 49 7.52 10.78 16.15
C ALA A 49 7.29 10.08 14.80
N TYR A 50 8.14 9.11 14.44
CA TYR A 50 8.01 8.31 13.22
C TYR A 50 6.73 7.47 13.22
N LEU A 51 6.42 6.79 14.33
CA LEU A 51 5.20 5.99 14.46
C LEU A 51 3.93 6.85 14.34
N ILE A 52 3.92 8.04 14.92
CA ILE A 52 2.80 8.98 14.80
C ILE A 52 2.65 9.42 13.33
N PHE A 53 3.75 9.80 12.68
CA PHE A 53 3.73 10.23 11.28
C PHE A 53 3.26 9.13 10.33
N ILE A 54 3.77 7.91 10.49
CA ILE A 54 3.38 6.79 9.62
C ILE A 54 1.94 6.38 9.85
N TRP A 55 1.43 6.51 11.08
CA TRP A 55 0.02 6.24 11.39
C TRP A 55 -0.90 7.28 10.75
N LEU A 56 -0.54 8.57 10.85
CA LEU A 56 -1.29 9.65 10.20
C LEU A 56 -1.25 9.53 8.67
N PHE A 57 -0.06 9.30 8.10
CA PHE A 57 0.12 9.13 6.65
C PHE A 57 -0.60 7.90 6.13
N SER A 58 -0.54 6.78 6.86
CA SER A 58 -1.27 5.56 6.51
C SER A 58 -2.77 5.80 6.55
N TYR A 59 -3.28 6.47 7.60
CA TYR A 59 -4.71 6.74 7.73
C TYR A 59 -5.23 7.62 6.58
N VAL A 60 -4.56 8.72 6.27
CA VAL A 60 -4.98 9.64 5.20
C VAL A 60 -4.72 9.05 3.82
N GLY A 61 -3.53 8.50 3.59
CA GLY A 61 -3.08 7.97 2.30
C GLY A 61 -3.83 6.72 1.87
N LEU A 62 -3.93 5.69 2.74
CA LEU A 62 -4.69 4.50 2.40
C LEU A 62 -6.18 4.81 2.25
N ALA A 63 -6.75 5.70 3.07
CA ALA A 63 -8.16 6.06 2.91
C ALA A 63 -8.45 6.69 1.55
N ALA A 64 -7.57 7.58 1.07
CA ALA A 64 -7.68 8.19 -0.26
C ALA A 64 -7.53 7.15 -1.39
N GLU A 65 -6.49 6.32 -1.33
CA GLU A 65 -6.23 5.27 -2.32
C GLU A 65 -7.39 4.26 -2.38
N TYR A 66 -7.91 3.86 -1.21
CA TYR A 66 -9.02 2.93 -1.09
C TYR A 66 -10.35 3.53 -1.57
N ALA A 67 -10.57 4.83 -1.35
CA ALA A 67 -11.74 5.54 -1.87
C ALA A 67 -11.72 5.61 -3.40
N ILE A 68 -10.58 5.96 -3.99
CA ILE A 68 -10.37 5.99 -5.45
C ILE A 68 -10.54 4.58 -6.05
N GLY A 69 -9.90 3.57 -5.46
CA GLY A 69 -10.02 2.18 -5.91
C GLY A 69 -11.47 1.65 -5.87
N ARG A 70 -12.24 2.03 -4.85
CA ARG A 70 -13.68 1.68 -4.77
C ARG A 70 -14.53 2.42 -5.80
N ARG A 71 -14.22 3.68 -6.10
CA ARG A 71 -14.96 4.51 -7.06
C ARG A 71 -14.70 4.05 -8.49
N SER A 72 -13.45 3.76 -8.80
CA SER A 72 -12.97 3.46 -10.14
C SER A 72 -13.27 2.02 -10.56
N LYS A 73 -13.16 1.04 -9.64
CA LYS A 73 -13.30 -0.42 -9.92
C LYS A 73 -12.46 -0.93 -11.11
N THR A 74 -11.57 -0.11 -11.64
CA THR A 74 -10.69 -0.37 -12.79
C THR A 74 -9.24 -0.22 -12.35
N GLY A 75 -8.31 -0.69 -13.18
CA GLY A 75 -6.87 -0.60 -12.90
C GLY A 75 -6.36 0.84 -12.86
N THR A 76 -5.07 1.01 -12.56
CA THR A 76 -4.42 2.32 -12.38
C THR A 76 -4.69 3.28 -13.54
N VAL A 77 -4.60 2.82 -14.79
CA VAL A 77 -4.85 3.65 -15.99
C VAL A 77 -6.31 4.08 -16.11
N GLY A 78 -7.26 3.16 -15.90
CA GLY A 78 -8.69 3.49 -15.90
C GLY A 78 -9.05 4.50 -14.80
N SER A 79 -8.41 4.38 -13.63
CA SER A 79 -8.66 5.30 -12.52
C SER A 79 -8.27 6.75 -12.77
N TYR A 80 -7.28 7.00 -13.63
CA TYR A 80 -6.93 8.34 -14.05
C TYR A 80 -7.86 8.87 -15.17
N GLU A 81 -8.36 7.99 -16.05
CA GLU A 81 -9.30 8.37 -17.12
C GLU A 81 -10.68 8.80 -16.59
N ASN A 82 -11.21 8.14 -15.55
CA ASN A 82 -12.51 8.50 -14.96
C ASN A 82 -12.45 9.51 -13.79
N ALA A 83 -11.29 10.12 -13.56
CA ALA A 83 -11.12 11.23 -12.61
C ALA A 83 -11.28 12.62 -13.28
N TRP A 84 -11.47 12.65 -14.60
CA TRP A 84 -11.86 13.80 -15.42
C TRP A 84 -13.16 13.51 -16.17
#